data_AF-A0A370LQQ9-F1
#
_entry.id   AF-A0A370LQQ9-F1
#
_cell.length_a   1.000
_cell.length_b   1.000
_cell.length_c   1.000
_cell.angle_alpha   90.00
_cell.angle_beta   90.00
_cell.angle_gamma   90.00
#
_symmetry.space_group_name_H-M   'P 1'
#
loop_
_entity.id
_entity.type
_entity.pdbx_description
1 polymer ?
#
loop_
_entity_poly.entity_id
_entity_poly.type
_entity_poly.pdbx_seq_one_letter_code
_entity_poly.pdbx_strand_id
1 'polypeptide(L)'
;MDVQLGLSSFYNTDCNKCPDEFGCISGVCADVLIKRHDTKPPFKYVVYDSDNSPLDLTDTTLVLEASIWSKAKLKAAIDADDTYFQLADNIGFQQIITGDIIVMDRVRLPEYMLVTGFDETNCLIQVQRGYNGTEASSWKKGTSMRVFRTMGAPAVIESVLSDVIQEDGSTATDQLVETRLVYNWEPQDTCTPGCYWLEFKLLKMTEVEMSMLSTGEISNISFTPSTLSNADFGCCLGDDVEWVRRFPHGEGFLVQILDSPTKEI
;
A
#
# COMPACT_ATOMS: atom_id res chain seq x y z
N MET A 1 -21.23 -0.41 8.20
CA MET A 1 -20.53 0.87 8.40
C MET A 1 -20.30 1.38 6.99
N ASP A 2 -21.23 2.18 6.48
CA ASP A 2 -21.20 2.64 5.10
C ASP A 2 -20.30 3.86 5.03
N VAL A 3 -19.17 3.72 4.34
CA VAL A 3 -18.25 4.81 4.03
C VAL A 3 -18.81 5.53 2.80
N GLN A 4 -19.30 6.76 2.99
CA GLN A 4 -19.57 7.66 1.86
C GLN A 4 -18.22 8.21 1.36
N LEU A 5 -17.61 7.48 0.42
CA LEU A 5 -16.55 8.06 -0.40
C LEU A 5 -17.17 9.21 -1.19
N GLY A 6 -16.78 10.45 -0.86
CA GLY A 6 -17.04 11.64 -1.67
C GLY A 6 -16.21 11.63 -2.95
N LEU A 7 -16.25 10.53 -3.70
CA LEU A 7 -15.63 10.42 -5.00
C LEU A 7 -16.69 10.80 -6.03
N SER A 8 -16.43 11.84 -6.81
CA SER A 8 -17.11 12.04 -8.10
C SER A 8 -16.60 11.00 -9.09
N SER A 9 -16.84 9.72 -8.84
CA SER A 9 -16.46 8.60 -9.71
C SER A 9 -17.71 7.95 -10.28
N PHE A 10 -17.70 7.73 -11.59
CA PHE A 10 -18.73 6.99 -12.30
C PHE A 10 -18.92 5.61 -11.65
N TYR A 11 -20.11 5.31 -11.13
CA TYR A 11 -20.40 3.99 -10.57
C TYR A 11 -20.27 2.93 -11.67
N ASN A 12 -19.37 1.96 -11.49
CA ASN A 12 -19.24 0.80 -12.39
C ASN A 12 -20.35 -0.20 -12.08
N THR A 13 -21.25 -0.46 -13.02
CA THR A 13 -22.36 -1.42 -12.85
C THR A 13 -22.00 -2.86 -13.26
N ASP A 14 -20.79 -3.10 -13.80
CA ASP A 14 -20.41 -4.39 -14.40
C ASP A 14 -19.36 -5.17 -13.59
N CYS A 15 -19.64 -5.42 -12.31
CA CYS A 15 -18.74 -6.14 -11.40
C CYS A 15 -18.82 -7.69 -11.53
N ASN A 16 -19.55 -8.23 -12.51
CA ASN A 16 -19.89 -9.66 -12.60
C ASN A 16 -19.04 -10.47 -13.59
N LYS A 17 -17.76 -10.14 -13.79
CA LYS A 17 -16.89 -10.88 -14.73
C LYS A 17 -15.85 -11.69 -13.97
N CYS A 18 -15.59 -12.93 -14.41
CA CYS A 18 -14.46 -13.74 -13.94
C CYS A 18 -13.15 -12.95 -13.97
N PRO A 19 -12.14 -13.27 -13.13
CA PRO A 19 -10.86 -12.60 -13.21
C PRO A 19 -10.27 -12.71 -14.60
N ASP A 20 -9.98 -11.56 -15.19
CA ASP A 20 -9.34 -11.44 -16.48
C ASP A 20 -7.82 -11.33 -16.31
N GLU A 21 -7.12 -11.22 -17.43
CA GLU A 21 -5.66 -11.06 -17.46
C GLU A 21 -5.18 -9.78 -16.73
N PHE A 22 -6.10 -8.86 -16.40
CA PHE A 22 -5.85 -7.62 -15.69
C PHE A 22 -6.10 -7.71 -14.18
N GLY A 23 -6.25 -8.91 -13.63
CA GLY A 23 -6.25 -9.15 -12.18
C GLY A 23 -7.52 -8.68 -11.46
N CYS A 24 -8.57 -8.31 -12.19
CA CYS A 24 -9.81 -7.85 -11.58
C CYS A 24 -10.58 -9.01 -10.92
N ILE A 25 -11.14 -8.79 -9.73
CA ILE A 25 -11.78 -9.87 -8.97
C ILE A 25 -13.26 -9.96 -9.35
N SER A 26 -13.72 -11.16 -9.67
CA SER A 26 -15.13 -11.40 -9.98
C SER A 26 -16.04 -11.11 -8.79
N GLY A 27 -17.09 -10.34 -9.04
CA GLY A 27 -18.09 -9.95 -8.04
C GLY A 27 -17.65 -8.79 -7.14
N VAL A 28 -16.47 -8.21 -7.33
CA VAL A 28 -15.96 -7.09 -6.51
C VAL A 28 -15.85 -5.85 -7.39
N CYS A 29 -16.54 -4.79 -6.99
CA CYS A 29 -16.44 -3.50 -7.66
C CYS A 29 -15.20 -2.75 -7.16
N ALA A 30 -14.52 -2.05 -8.07
CA ALA A 30 -13.46 -1.13 -7.68
C ALA A 30 -14.05 0.05 -6.88
N ASP A 31 -13.35 0.46 -5.83
CA ASP A 31 -13.64 1.66 -5.05
C ASP A 31 -13.36 2.93 -5.88
N VAL A 32 -12.39 2.84 -6.80
CA VAL A 32 -11.95 3.95 -7.65
C VAL A 32 -11.77 3.49 -9.09
N LEU A 33 -12.26 4.30 -10.03
CA LEU A 33 -11.93 4.19 -11.45
C LEU A 33 -11.08 5.38 -11.88
N ILE A 34 -9.97 5.10 -12.53
CA ILE A 34 -9.11 6.11 -13.15
C ILE A 34 -8.75 5.64 -14.56
N LYS A 35 -8.60 6.55 -15.52
CA LYS A 35 -8.15 6.16 -16.86
C LYS A 35 -6.64 6.05 -16.89
N ARG A 36 -6.15 5.23 -17.80
CA ARG A 36 -4.73 5.16 -18.12
C ARG A 36 -4.19 6.56 -18.44
N HIS A 37 -3.06 6.91 -17.83
CA HIS A 37 -2.41 8.22 -17.91
C HIS A 37 -3.13 9.41 -17.27
N ASP A 38 -4.31 9.22 -16.69
CA ASP A 38 -4.90 10.26 -15.84
C ASP A 38 -4.09 10.37 -14.55
N THR A 39 -3.83 11.61 -14.13
CA THR A 39 -3.21 11.92 -12.83
C THR A 39 -4.17 12.68 -11.91
N LYS A 40 -5.42 12.86 -12.35
CA LYS A 40 -6.44 13.64 -11.66
C LYS A 40 -7.82 12.97 -11.74
N PRO A 41 -8.69 13.20 -10.75
CA PRO A 41 -8.42 13.90 -9.49
C PRO A 41 -7.54 13.06 -8.54
N PRO A 42 -6.91 13.66 -7.52
CA PRO A 42 -6.19 12.89 -6.50
C PRO A 42 -7.15 11.94 -5.76
N PHE A 43 -6.63 10.82 -5.27
CA PHE A 43 -7.38 9.95 -4.39
C PHE A 43 -7.44 10.57 -3.00
N LYS A 44 -8.65 10.70 -2.45
CA LYS A 44 -8.87 11.26 -1.11
C LYS A 44 -9.67 10.28 -0.27
N TYR A 45 -9.17 10.00 0.93
CA TYR A 45 -9.86 9.15 1.90
C TYR A 45 -10.00 9.88 3.23
N VAL A 46 -11.24 9.99 3.72
CA VAL A 46 -11.53 10.64 5.00
C VAL A 46 -11.33 9.64 6.13
N VAL A 47 -10.58 10.04 7.16
CA VAL A 47 -10.29 9.21 8.32
C VAL A 47 -11.02 9.72 9.56
N TYR A 48 -11.62 8.78 10.26
CA TYR A 48 -12.35 9.01 11.50
C TYR A 48 -11.76 8.16 12.63
N ASP A 49 -11.90 8.65 13.86
CA ASP A 49 -11.66 7.86 15.06
C ASP A 49 -12.89 6.99 15.38
N SER A 50 -12.76 6.13 16.39
CA SER A 50 -13.78 5.18 16.86
C SER A 50 -15.09 5.81 17.30
N ASP A 51 -15.08 7.09 17.67
CA ASP A 51 -16.25 7.90 18.03
C ASP A 51 -16.86 8.64 16.84
N ASN A 52 -16.38 8.37 15.62
CA ASN A 52 -16.80 9.02 14.37
C ASN A 52 -16.44 10.53 14.30
N SER A 53 -15.54 11.00 15.16
CA SER A 53 -14.89 12.31 15.01
C SER A 53 -13.76 12.25 13.98
N PRO A 54 -13.38 13.37 13.34
CA PRO A 54 -12.22 13.42 12.46
C PRO A 54 -10.95 13.00 13.20
N LEU A 55 -10.16 12.11 12.61
CA LEU A 55 -8.91 11.70 13.22
C LEU A 55 -7.94 12.88 13.23
N ASP A 56 -7.50 13.33 14.41
CA ASP A 56 -6.52 14.41 14.52
C ASP A 56 -5.13 13.92 14.11
N LEU A 57 -4.65 14.42 12.97
CA LEU A 57 -3.35 14.13 12.39
C LEU A 57 -2.54 15.42 12.18
N THR A 58 -2.75 16.43 13.03
CA THR A 58 -2.06 17.74 12.93
C THR A 58 -0.60 17.71 13.37
N ASP A 59 -0.15 16.61 13.96
CA ASP A 59 1.24 16.38 14.39
C ASP A 59 2.20 16.38 13.17
N THR A 60 3.21 17.25 13.22
CA THR A 60 4.19 17.43 12.14
C THR A 60 5.21 16.30 12.02
N THR A 61 5.29 15.40 13.01
CA THR A 61 6.16 14.22 12.99
C THR A 61 5.55 13.05 12.21
N LEU A 62 4.31 13.21 11.75
CA LEU A 62 3.60 12.21 10.97
C LEU A 62 4.06 12.21 9.52
N VAL A 63 4.39 11.03 9.01
CA VAL A 63 4.71 10.77 7.61
C VAL A 63 3.66 9.84 7.04
N LEU A 64 3.05 10.27 5.93
CA LEU A 64 2.08 9.46 5.21
C LEU A 64 2.72 8.92 3.92
N GLU A 65 2.67 7.61 3.78
CA GLU A 65 3.10 6.91 2.57
C GLU A 65 1.89 6.20 1.93
N ALA A 66 1.96 6.01 0.62
CA ALA A 66 1.02 5.20 -0.15
C ALA A 66 1.76 4.07 -0.88
N SER A 67 1.11 2.93 -1.01
CA SER A 67 1.60 1.81 -1.82
C SER A 67 0.50 1.30 -2.74
N ILE A 68 0.89 1.00 -3.99
CA ILE A 68 0.01 0.47 -5.04
C ILE A 68 0.57 -0.87 -5.49
N TRP A 69 -0.26 -1.90 -5.46
CA TRP A 69 0.19 -3.25 -5.78
C TRP A 69 -0.93 -4.11 -6.38
N SER A 70 -0.58 -5.14 -7.14
CA SER A 70 -1.50 -6.14 -7.66
C SER A 70 -1.23 -7.52 -7.03
N LYS A 71 -2.23 -8.41 -7.11
CA LYS A 71 -2.09 -9.81 -6.65
C LYS A 71 -1.79 -10.71 -7.81
N ALA A 72 -0.83 -11.62 -7.61
CA ALA A 72 -0.57 -12.69 -8.56
C ALA A 72 -0.25 -14.00 -7.83
N LYS A 73 -0.16 -15.09 -8.60
CA LYS A 73 0.24 -16.41 -8.10
C LYS A 73 1.24 -17.05 -9.04
N LEU A 74 2.19 -17.82 -8.49
CA LEU A 74 3.12 -18.59 -9.30
C LEU A 74 2.42 -19.73 -10.06
N LYS A 75 2.70 -19.86 -11.36
CA LYS A 75 2.18 -20.98 -12.18
C LYS A 75 2.90 -22.30 -11.92
N ALA A 76 4.19 -22.23 -11.58
CA ALA A 76 5.06 -23.35 -11.29
C ALA A 76 5.89 -23.07 -10.03
N ALA A 77 6.50 -24.10 -9.44
CA ALA A 77 7.49 -23.87 -8.41
C ALA A 77 8.74 -23.22 -9.03
N ILE A 78 9.44 -22.41 -8.23
CA ILE A 78 10.70 -21.79 -8.59
C ILE A 78 11.73 -22.04 -7.50
N ASP A 79 12.99 -22.16 -7.88
CA ASP A 79 14.14 -22.25 -6.99
C ASP A 79 14.86 -20.91 -6.84
N ALA A 80 15.84 -20.82 -5.93
CA ALA A 80 16.54 -19.57 -5.64
C ALA A 80 17.31 -18.99 -6.86
N ASP A 81 17.75 -19.86 -7.78
CA ASP A 81 18.51 -19.49 -8.98
C ASP A 81 17.64 -19.14 -10.19
N ASP A 82 16.33 -19.38 -10.11
CA ASP A 82 15.41 -19.09 -11.22
C ASP A 82 15.26 -17.58 -11.42
N THR A 83 15.59 -17.13 -12.64
CA THR A 83 15.50 -15.73 -13.07
C THR A 83 14.28 -15.46 -13.96
N TYR A 84 13.49 -16.50 -14.28
CA TYR A 84 12.27 -16.40 -15.06
C TYR A 84 11.14 -17.21 -14.41
N PHE A 85 9.92 -16.68 -14.43
CA PHE A 85 8.74 -17.44 -14.04
C PHE A 85 7.47 -16.95 -14.73
N GLN A 86 6.40 -17.75 -14.62
CA GLN A 86 5.07 -17.41 -15.15
C GLN A 86 4.07 -17.22 -14.03
N LEU A 87 3.07 -16.36 -14.28
CA LEU A 87 1.91 -16.20 -13.41
C LEU A 87 0.84 -17.25 -13.74
N ALA A 88 0.09 -17.69 -12.72
CA ALA A 88 -1.02 -18.61 -12.89
C ALA A 88 -2.09 -17.98 -13.79
N ASP A 89 -2.53 -18.73 -14.81
CA ASP A 89 -3.55 -18.31 -15.78
C ASP A 89 -3.24 -16.97 -16.49
N ASN A 90 -1.97 -16.55 -16.50
CA ASN A 90 -1.50 -15.24 -16.98
C ASN A 90 -2.17 -14.02 -16.32
N ILE A 91 -2.85 -14.23 -15.18
CA ILE A 91 -3.53 -13.16 -14.46
C ILE A 91 -2.49 -12.21 -13.88
N GLY A 92 -2.58 -10.94 -14.29
CA GLY A 92 -1.68 -9.87 -13.87
C GLY A 92 -0.45 -9.70 -14.74
N PHE A 93 -0.19 -10.56 -15.74
CA PHE A 93 1.02 -10.43 -16.56
C PHE A 93 1.07 -9.08 -17.29
N GLN A 94 -0.08 -8.64 -17.84
CA GLN A 94 -0.23 -7.35 -18.51
C GLN A 94 -0.17 -6.14 -17.55
N GLN A 95 -0.24 -6.39 -16.24
CA GLN A 95 -0.18 -5.33 -15.24
C GLN A 95 1.26 -5.02 -14.82
N ILE A 96 2.20 -5.93 -15.03
CA ILE A 96 3.57 -5.80 -14.52
C ILE A 96 4.43 -5.07 -15.54
N ILE A 97 5.30 -4.16 -15.07
CA ILE A 97 6.29 -3.47 -15.89
C ILE A 97 7.71 -3.66 -15.32
N THR A 98 8.71 -3.38 -16.15
CA THR A 98 10.10 -3.33 -15.70
C THR A 98 10.25 -2.24 -14.63
N GLY A 99 10.91 -2.56 -13.53
CA GLY A 99 11.04 -1.69 -12.37
C GLY A 99 10.09 -2.02 -11.22
N ASP A 100 9.01 -2.79 -11.46
CA ASP A 100 8.11 -3.23 -10.40
C ASP A 100 8.85 -4.15 -9.41
N ILE A 101 8.43 -4.11 -8.15
CA ILE A 101 8.99 -4.94 -7.07
C ILE A 101 7.98 -6.02 -6.69
N ILE A 102 8.37 -7.27 -6.86
CA ILE A 102 7.58 -8.43 -6.44
C ILE A 102 8.00 -8.80 -5.02
N VAL A 103 7.03 -8.84 -4.11
CA VAL A 103 7.21 -9.25 -2.73
C VAL A 103 6.59 -10.62 -2.53
N MET A 104 7.44 -11.57 -2.16
CA MET A 104 7.04 -12.90 -1.70
C MET A 104 7.07 -12.93 -0.18
N ASP A 105 5.90 -12.92 0.43
CA ASP A 105 5.78 -12.82 1.88
C ASP A 105 6.19 -14.11 2.57
N ARG A 106 7.09 -13.98 3.57
CA ARG A 106 7.30 -14.97 4.63
C ARG A 106 7.06 -14.30 5.96
N VAL A 107 6.74 -15.11 6.97
CA VAL A 107 6.47 -14.62 8.33
C VAL A 107 7.64 -13.82 8.92
N ARG A 108 8.89 -14.13 8.53
CA ARG A 108 10.09 -13.52 9.14
C ARG A 108 10.95 -12.72 8.17
N LEU A 109 11.11 -13.20 6.93
CA LEU A 109 12.03 -12.64 5.94
C LEU A 109 11.37 -12.70 4.57
N PRO A 110 10.65 -11.64 4.15
CA PRO A 110 10.11 -11.58 2.80
C PRO A 110 11.24 -11.51 1.77
N GLU A 111 11.00 -12.06 0.59
CA GLU A 111 11.90 -11.91 -0.55
C GLU A 111 11.39 -10.80 -1.46
N TYR A 112 12.29 -9.91 -1.87
CA TYR A 112 12.01 -8.89 -2.88
C TYR A 112 12.68 -9.30 -4.20
N MET A 113 11.93 -9.21 -5.28
CA MET A 113 12.43 -9.46 -6.64
C MET A 113 12.18 -8.21 -7.49
N LEU A 114 13.19 -7.73 -8.19
CA LEU A 114 13.06 -6.63 -9.13
C LEU A 114 12.72 -7.18 -10.51
N VAL A 115 11.67 -6.67 -11.15
CA VAL A 115 11.33 -7.03 -12.53
C VAL A 115 12.31 -6.34 -13.48
N THR A 116 13.05 -7.13 -14.26
CA THR A 116 14.10 -6.64 -15.16
C THR A 116 13.72 -6.73 -16.64
N GLY A 117 12.71 -7.53 -17.00
CA GLY A 117 12.31 -7.72 -18.40
C GLY A 117 11.24 -8.79 -18.57
N PHE A 118 10.89 -9.07 -19.82
CA PHE A 118 9.83 -10.01 -20.19
C PHE A 118 10.21 -10.84 -21.41
N ASP A 119 9.75 -12.10 -21.45
CA ASP A 119 9.58 -12.87 -22.68
C ASP A 119 8.09 -12.93 -23.00
N GLU A 120 7.65 -12.02 -23.86
CA GLU A 120 6.27 -11.84 -24.31
C GLU A 120 5.72 -13.07 -25.05
N THR A 121 6.58 -13.87 -25.68
CA THR A 121 6.13 -15.04 -26.45
C THR A 121 5.67 -16.15 -25.53
N ASN A 122 6.38 -16.32 -24.41
CA ASN A 122 6.11 -17.37 -23.43
C ASN A 122 5.41 -16.83 -22.17
N CYS A 123 5.06 -15.54 -22.10
CA CYS A 123 4.55 -14.88 -20.90
C CYS A 123 5.43 -15.13 -19.65
N LEU A 124 6.76 -15.09 -19.81
CA LEU A 124 7.69 -15.19 -18.69
C LEU A 124 8.12 -13.81 -18.23
N ILE A 125 8.18 -13.63 -16.92
CA ILE A 125 8.69 -12.43 -16.27
C ILE A 125 10.13 -12.70 -15.87
N GLN A 126 11.05 -11.84 -16.31
CA GLN A 126 12.44 -11.88 -15.88
C GLN A 126 12.63 -11.05 -14.62
N VAL A 127 13.29 -11.63 -13.62
CA VAL A 127 13.53 -10.98 -12.34
C VAL A 127 14.98 -11.08 -11.87
N GLN A 128 15.41 -10.05 -11.13
CA GLN A 128 16.53 -10.14 -10.22
C GLN A 128 16.01 -10.57 -8.83
N ARG A 129 16.41 -11.78 -8.40
CA ARG A 129 16.09 -12.36 -7.10
C ARG A 129 16.90 -11.72 -5.97
N GLY A 130 16.41 -11.78 -4.74
CA GLY A 130 17.14 -11.26 -3.57
C GLY A 130 17.46 -9.76 -3.63
N TYR A 131 16.58 -8.98 -4.26
CA TYR A 131 16.76 -7.54 -4.41
C TYR A 131 16.74 -6.82 -3.04
N ASN A 132 17.40 -5.67 -2.95
CA ASN A 132 17.57 -4.88 -1.72
C ASN A 132 18.07 -5.70 -0.50
N GLY A 133 18.97 -6.66 -0.74
CA GLY A 133 19.59 -7.44 0.33
C GLY A 133 18.70 -8.53 0.93
N THR A 134 17.57 -8.84 0.31
CA THR A 134 16.74 -10.00 0.70
C THR A 134 17.36 -11.31 0.22
N GLU A 135 17.02 -12.43 0.88
CA GLU A 135 17.54 -13.75 0.50
C GLU A 135 16.60 -14.44 -0.50
N ALA A 136 17.16 -14.82 -1.66
CA ALA A 136 16.42 -15.57 -2.67
C ALA A 136 16.07 -16.96 -2.15
N SER A 137 14.82 -17.40 -2.35
CA SER A 137 14.37 -18.69 -1.84
C SER A 137 13.54 -19.50 -2.83
N SER A 138 13.43 -20.81 -2.60
CA SER A 138 12.48 -21.64 -3.37
C SER A 138 11.03 -21.36 -2.93
N TRP A 139 10.12 -21.36 -3.91
CA TRP A 139 8.69 -21.13 -3.73
C TRP A 139 7.88 -22.18 -4.46
N LYS A 140 6.76 -22.58 -3.85
CA LYS A 140 5.89 -23.62 -4.40
C LYS A 140 4.98 -23.05 -5.49
N LYS A 141 4.53 -23.91 -6.40
CA LYS A 141 3.44 -23.58 -7.32
C LYS A 141 2.23 -23.04 -6.55
N GLY A 142 1.61 -21.98 -7.08
CA GLY A 142 0.41 -21.38 -6.53
C GLY A 142 0.65 -20.44 -5.34
N THR A 143 1.90 -20.25 -4.91
CA THR A 143 2.24 -19.24 -3.90
C THR A 143 1.79 -17.87 -4.38
N SER A 144 1.03 -17.17 -3.53
CA SER A 144 0.59 -15.80 -3.76
C SER A 144 1.76 -14.82 -3.61
N MET A 145 1.74 -13.77 -4.42
CA MET A 145 2.71 -12.68 -4.39
C MET A 145 2.01 -11.34 -4.54
N ARG A 146 2.66 -10.28 -4.07
CA ARG A 146 2.25 -8.91 -4.31
C ARG A 146 3.24 -8.25 -5.26
N VAL A 147 2.73 -7.66 -6.33
CA VAL A 147 3.55 -6.94 -7.30
C VAL A 147 3.33 -5.45 -7.08
N PHE A 148 4.31 -4.80 -6.46
CA PHE A 148 4.28 -3.38 -6.16
C PHE A 148 4.71 -2.59 -7.38
N ARG A 149 3.80 -1.72 -7.82
CA ARG A 149 4.11 -0.63 -8.73
C ARG A 149 4.83 0.50 -8.00
N THR A 150 4.25 0.84 -6.85
CA THR A 150 4.71 1.94 -6.02
C THR A 150 4.71 1.45 -4.58
N MET A 151 5.85 1.59 -3.91
CA MET A 151 6.02 1.15 -2.53
C MET A 151 6.56 2.33 -1.72
N GLY A 152 5.78 2.78 -0.75
CA GLY A 152 6.19 3.88 0.13
C GLY A 152 6.26 5.24 -0.55
N ALA A 153 5.42 5.52 -1.56
CA ALA A 153 5.40 6.85 -2.17
C ALA A 153 4.86 7.91 -1.20
N PRO A 154 5.37 9.14 -1.24
CA PRO A 154 4.90 10.20 -0.36
C PRO A 154 3.42 10.52 -0.64
N ALA A 155 2.66 10.66 0.43
CA ALA A 155 1.26 11.08 0.41
C ALA A 155 1.07 12.27 1.36
N VAL A 156 -0.09 12.94 1.26
CA VAL A 156 -0.37 14.19 1.97
C VAL A 156 -1.50 13.99 2.97
N ILE A 157 -1.34 14.55 4.17
CA ILE A 157 -2.41 14.68 5.15
C ILE A 157 -3.02 16.07 4.96
N GLU A 158 -4.31 16.15 4.62
CA GLU A 158 -5.06 17.41 4.56
C GLU A 158 -6.02 17.50 5.75
N SER A 159 -5.82 18.47 6.63
CA SER A 159 -6.76 18.79 7.72
C SER A 159 -7.60 20.01 7.35
N VAL A 160 -8.92 19.91 7.52
CA VAL A 160 -9.89 20.98 7.27
C VAL A 160 -10.36 21.51 8.61
N LEU A 161 -10.05 22.77 8.88
CA LEU A 161 -10.50 23.51 10.06
C LEU A 161 -11.68 24.42 9.70
N SER A 162 -12.64 24.57 10.60
CA SER A 162 -13.75 25.51 10.47
C SER A 162 -14.16 26.07 11.81
N ASP A 163 -14.70 27.28 11.78
CA ASP A 163 -15.40 27.85 12.93
C ASP A 163 -16.75 27.15 13.11
N VAL A 164 -17.07 26.73 14.32
CA VAL A 164 -18.30 26.02 14.68
C VAL A 164 -19.08 26.86 15.69
N ILE A 165 -20.33 27.19 15.36
CA ILE A 165 -21.24 27.89 16.27
C ILE A 165 -21.76 26.88 17.30
N GLN A 166 -21.53 27.15 18.57
CA GLN A 166 -22.02 26.34 19.68
C GLN A 166 -23.49 26.64 19.99
N GLU A 167 -24.16 25.75 20.73
CA GLU A 167 -25.56 25.92 21.12
C GLU A 167 -25.82 27.17 21.99
N ASP A 168 -24.78 27.66 22.68
CA ASP A 168 -24.84 28.88 23.49
C ASP A 168 -24.67 30.18 22.68
N GLY A 169 -24.49 30.06 21.35
CA GLY A 169 -24.28 31.18 20.44
C GLY A 169 -22.84 31.69 20.38
N SER A 170 -21.91 31.09 21.13
CA SER A 170 -20.47 31.35 20.98
C SER A 170 -19.91 30.65 19.74
N THR A 171 -18.76 31.12 19.25
CA THR A 171 -18.07 30.51 18.10
C THR A 171 -16.79 29.84 18.59
N ALA A 172 -16.70 28.53 18.42
CA ALA A 172 -15.44 27.79 18.56
C ALA A 172 -14.65 27.96 17.27
N THR A 173 -13.51 28.64 17.34
CA THR A 173 -12.68 28.87 16.16
C THR A 173 -11.79 27.68 15.85
N ASP A 174 -11.42 27.51 14.58
CA ASP A 174 -10.40 26.56 14.11
C ASP A 174 -10.62 25.12 14.58
N GLN A 175 -11.87 24.67 14.66
CA GLN A 175 -12.17 23.29 15.04
C GLN A 175 -11.89 22.35 13.87
N LEU A 176 -11.25 21.21 14.15
CA LEU A 176 -11.02 20.17 13.15
C LEU A 176 -12.36 19.55 12.72
N VAL A 177 -12.70 19.74 11.45
CA VAL A 177 -13.95 19.22 10.86
C VAL A 177 -13.71 17.98 10.02
N GLU A 178 -12.54 17.85 9.41
CA GLU A 178 -12.23 16.73 8.54
C GLU A 178 -10.73 16.50 8.42
N THR A 179 -10.31 15.24 8.37
CA THR A 179 -8.93 14.87 8.02
C THR A 179 -8.96 13.90 6.85
N ARG A 180 -8.18 14.21 5.82
CA ARG A 180 -8.08 13.44 4.58
C ARG A 180 -6.67 12.93 4.36
N LEU A 181 -6.56 11.66 3.98
CA LEU A 181 -5.37 11.07 3.40
C LEU A 181 -5.45 11.25 1.88
N VAL A 182 -4.46 11.90 1.30
CA VAL A 182 -4.47 12.30 -0.11
C VAL A 182 -3.28 11.70 -0.83
N TYR A 183 -3.57 10.96 -1.88
CA TYR A 183 -2.57 10.46 -2.80
C TYR A 183 -2.71 11.15 -4.16
N ASN A 184 -1.62 11.76 -4.62
CA ASN A 184 -1.52 12.35 -5.93
C ASN A 184 -0.95 11.32 -6.89
N TRP A 185 -1.73 10.95 -7.90
CA TRP A 185 -1.31 10.00 -8.92
C TRP A 185 -0.15 10.54 -9.75
N GLU A 186 0.88 9.74 -9.94
CA GLU A 186 1.94 9.98 -10.91
C GLU A 186 1.67 9.22 -12.22
N PRO A 187 2.19 9.68 -13.36
CA PRO A 187 1.93 9.04 -14.66
C PRO A 187 2.29 7.56 -14.71
N GLN A 188 3.32 7.14 -13.97
CA GLN A 188 3.72 5.75 -13.88
C GLN A 188 2.72 4.89 -13.10
N ASP A 189 1.99 5.45 -12.12
CA ASP A 189 1.01 4.70 -11.33
C ASP A 189 -0.13 4.20 -12.21
N THR A 190 -0.55 5.05 -13.15
CA THR A 190 -1.70 4.82 -14.04
C THR A 190 -1.31 4.38 -15.45
N CYS A 191 -0.04 4.00 -15.67
CA CYS A 191 0.45 3.73 -17.03
C CYS A 191 0.04 2.37 -17.61
N THR A 192 -0.35 1.38 -16.77
CA THR A 192 -0.89 0.10 -17.26
C THR A 192 -2.29 -0.17 -16.69
N PRO A 193 -3.21 -0.64 -17.53
CA PRO A 193 -4.57 -0.94 -17.10
C PRO A 193 -4.61 -2.15 -16.15
N GLY A 194 -5.69 -2.23 -15.37
CA GLY A 194 -6.03 -3.36 -14.54
C GLY A 194 -6.41 -3.00 -13.11
N CYS A 195 -6.54 -4.01 -12.26
CA CYS A 195 -6.97 -3.86 -10.89
C CYS A 195 -5.80 -3.92 -9.90
N TYR A 196 -5.72 -2.90 -9.05
CA TYR A 196 -4.65 -2.68 -8.08
C TYR A 196 -5.26 -2.40 -6.72
N TRP A 197 -4.50 -2.67 -5.66
CA TRP A 197 -4.80 -2.30 -4.30
C TRP A 197 -3.97 -1.08 -3.94
N LEU A 198 -4.63 -0.06 -3.40
CA LEU A 198 -3.99 1.11 -2.82
C LEU A 198 -4.12 1.04 -1.30
N GLU A 199 -3.01 1.18 -0.59
CA GLU A 199 -2.99 1.31 0.86
C GLU A 199 -2.19 2.54 1.29
N PHE A 200 -2.62 3.18 2.38
CA PHE A 200 -1.84 4.18 3.08
C PHE A 200 -1.16 3.57 4.30
N LYS A 201 0.05 4.05 4.58
CA LYS A 201 0.82 3.75 5.77
C LYS A 201 1.17 5.07 6.45
N LEU A 202 0.62 5.27 7.64
CA LEU A 202 0.91 6.40 8.49
C LEU A 202 1.98 5.99 9.50
N LEU A 203 3.08 6.73 9.50
CA LEU A 203 4.22 6.54 10.37
C LEU A 203 4.28 7.74 11.31
N LYS A 204 4.55 7.50 12.60
CA LYS A 204 5.00 8.55 13.50
C LYS A 204 6.49 8.42 13.71
N MET A 205 7.21 9.47 13.38
CA MET A 205 8.65 9.52 13.60
C MET A 205 8.94 9.90 15.05
N THR A 206 9.89 9.22 15.67
CA THR A 206 10.42 9.63 16.97
C THR A 206 11.16 10.94 16.77
N GLU A 207 10.88 11.94 17.61
CA GLU A 207 11.76 13.11 17.68
C GLU A 207 13.13 12.62 18.18
N VAL A 208 14.18 12.78 17.38
CA VAL A 208 15.54 12.47 17.80
C VAL A 208 15.97 13.52 18.82
N GLU A 209 15.47 13.41 20.05
CA GLU A 209 16.12 14.01 21.18
C GLU A 209 17.40 13.22 21.43
N MET A 210 18.54 13.88 21.24
CA MET A 210 19.83 13.40 21.70
C MET A 210 19.84 13.44 23.24
N SER A 211 19.11 12.52 23.85
CA SER A 211 18.91 12.41 25.29
C SER A 211 19.61 11.15 25.78
N MET A 212 20.78 11.36 26.38
CA MET A 212 21.55 10.34 27.07
C MET A 212 20.78 9.75 28.26
N LEU A 213 20.85 8.43 28.40
CA LEU A 213 20.84 7.65 29.66
C LEU A 213 19.77 8.02 30.69
N SER A 214 18.78 7.12 30.88
CA SER A 214 18.36 6.81 32.25
C SER A 214 18.00 5.34 32.42
N THR A 215 18.71 4.71 33.34
CA THR A 215 18.51 3.35 33.86
C THR A 215 17.39 3.32 34.89
N GLY A 216 16.44 2.40 34.73
CA GLY A 216 15.44 2.07 35.73
C GLY A 216 14.87 0.67 35.49
N GLU A 217 15.54 -0.35 36.03
CA GLU A 217 15.09 -1.74 35.96
C GLU A 217 13.82 -1.94 36.81
N ILE A 218 12.70 -2.25 36.16
CA ILE A 218 11.57 -2.94 36.78
C ILE A 218 11.65 -4.38 36.29
N SER A 219 11.94 -5.31 37.20
CA SER A 219 12.09 -6.73 36.89
C SER A 219 10.74 -7.37 36.57
N ASN A 220 10.34 -7.30 35.30
CA ASN A 220 9.38 -8.25 34.74
C ASN A 220 10.10 -9.57 34.49
N ILE A 221 9.52 -10.67 34.94
CA ILE A 221 10.01 -12.03 34.65
C ILE A 221 9.87 -12.23 33.14
N SER A 222 10.97 -12.05 32.40
CA SER A 222 11.03 -12.36 30.98
C SER A 222 11.63 -13.74 30.76
N PHE A 223 10.96 -14.55 29.94
CA PHE A 223 11.51 -15.83 29.46
C PHE A 223 12.43 -15.65 28.24
N THR A 224 12.57 -14.43 27.72
CA THR A 224 13.59 -14.14 26.71
C THR A 224 14.95 -14.00 27.41
N PRO A 225 16.00 -14.70 26.93
CA PRO A 225 17.36 -14.45 27.38
C PRO A 225 17.67 -12.95 27.29
N SER A 226 18.25 -12.37 28.35
CA SER A 226 18.63 -10.95 28.37
C SER A 226 19.69 -10.58 27.31
N THR A 227 20.25 -11.57 26.63
CA THR A 227 21.15 -11.43 25.49
C THR A 227 20.44 -11.21 24.17
N LEU A 228 19.11 -11.39 24.11
CA LEU A 228 18.30 -11.15 22.91
C LEU A 228 17.52 -9.85 23.07
N SER A 229 17.75 -8.94 22.15
CA SER A 229 17.05 -7.68 21.97
C SER A 229 15.88 -7.83 20.99
N ASN A 230 15.02 -6.81 20.90
CA ASN A 230 13.96 -6.77 19.88
C ASN A 230 14.50 -6.91 18.45
N ALA A 231 15.75 -6.49 18.21
CA ALA A 231 16.41 -6.62 16.92
C ALA A 231 16.68 -8.09 16.58
N ASP A 232 17.03 -8.90 17.58
CA ASP A 232 17.26 -10.34 17.41
C ASP A 232 15.97 -11.10 17.07
N PHE A 233 14.81 -10.55 17.45
CA PHE A 233 13.51 -11.09 17.07
C PHE A 233 13.00 -10.58 15.72
N GLY A 234 13.70 -9.63 15.09
CA GLY A 234 13.24 -8.96 13.88
C GLY A 234 11.93 -8.19 14.08
N CYS A 235 11.62 -7.82 15.32
CA CYS A 235 10.40 -7.12 15.71
C CYS A 235 10.60 -5.62 15.90
N CYS A 236 11.80 -5.10 15.61
CA CYS A 236 12.04 -3.66 15.63
C CYS A 236 11.22 -3.00 14.51
N LEU A 237 10.61 -1.87 14.84
CA LEU A 237 10.25 -0.89 13.81
C LEU A 237 11.54 -0.37 13.17
N GLY A 238 11.43 0.26 12.00
CA GLY A 238 12.56 0.96 11.40
C GLY A 238 13.13 1.99 12.39
N ASP A 239 14.40 2.35 12.20
CA ASP A 239 15.04 3.39 13.02
C ASP A 239 14.17 4.66 13.02
N ASP A 240 14.02 5.26 14.20
CA ASP A 240 13.24 6.48 14.43
C ASP A 240 11.74 6.38 14.12
N VAL A 241 11.13 5.18 14.12
CA VAL A 241 9.67 5.01 13.98
C VAL A 241 9.04 4.60 15.32
N GLU A 242 8.13 5.42 15.84
CA GLU A 242 7.40 5.17 17.10
C GLU A 242 6.26 4.16 16.90
N TRP A 243 5.44 4.39 15.87
CA TRP A 243 4.34 3.49 15.52
C TRP A 243 3.96 3.57 14.05
N VAL A 244 3.23 2.55 13.59
CA VAL A 244 2.74 2.44 12.22
C VAL A 244 1.25 2.10 12.22
N ARG A 245 0.46 2.82 11.43
CA ARG A 245 -0.96 2.52 11.17
C ARG A 245 -1.20 2.38 9.67
N ARG A 246 -2.13 1.51 9.28
CA ARG A 246 -2.49 1.26 7.87
C ARG A 246 -3.95 1.62 7.60
N PHE A 247 -4.21 2.15 6.41
CA PHE A 247 -5.55 2.46 5.93
C PHE A 247 -5.75 1.91 4.50
N PRO A 248 -6.90 1.31 4.19
CA PRO A 248 -7.98 0.98 5.12
C PRO A 248 -7.56 -0.18 6.04
N HIS A 249 -8.39 -0.48 7.05
CA HIS A 249 -8.21 -1.70 7.83
C HIS A 249 -8.65 -2.89 6.98
N GLY A 250 -7.72 -3.52 6.26
CA GLY A 250 -8.02 -4.59 5.31
C GLY A 250 -6.93 -4.76 4.26
N GLU A 251 -7.31 -5.23 3.08
CA GLU A 251 -6.36 -5.48 1.97
C GLU A 251 -5.99 -4.22 1.19
N GLY A 252 -6.74 -3.12 1.30
CA GLY A 252 -6.54 -1.91 0.51
C GLY A 252 -7.84 -1.37 -0.07
N PHE A 253 -7.76 -0.26 -0.78
CA PHE A 253 -8.80 0.22 -1.70
C PHE A 253 -8.56 -0.41 -3.07
N LEU A 254 -9.59 -0.99 -3.68
CA LEU A 254 -9.51 -1.56 -5.01
C LEU A 254 -9.61 -0.43 -6.05
N VAL A 255 -8.54 -0.23 -6.80
CA VAL A 255 -8.43 0.77 -7.87
C VAL A 255 -8.41 0.04 -9.20
N GLN A 256 -9.30 0.42 -10.11
CA GLN A 256 -9.28 -0.08 -11.48
C GLN A 256 -8.82 1.02 -12.44
N ILE A 257 -7.69 0.76 -13.09
CA ILE A 257 -7.15 1.59 -14.17
C ILE A 257 -7.75 1.09 -15.47
N LEU A 258 -8.59 1.91 -16.09
CA LEU A 258 -9.22 1.60 -17.37
C LEU A 258 -8.26 1.94 -18.50
N ASP A 259 -8.15 1.04 -19.48
CA ASP A 259 -7.47 1.40 -20.71
C ASP A 259 -8.22 2.53 -21.41
N SER A 260 -7.51 3.56 -21.82
CA SER A 260 -8.07 4.68 -22.56
C SER A 260 -7.44 4.72 -23.94
N PRO A 261 -8.21 4.50 -25.02
CA PRO A 261 -7.68 4.46 -26.38
C PRO A 261 -7.20 5.83 -26.88
N THR A 262 -7.44 6.91 -26.14
CA THR A 262 -7.02 8.25 -26.54
C THR A 262 -5.59 8.52 -26.08
N LYS A 263 -4.65 8.30 -26.99
CA LYS A 263 -3.48 9.17 -27.09
C LYS A 263 -4.02 10.59 -27.23
N GLU A 264 -4.07 11.38 -26.16
CA GLU A 264 -4.27 12.82 -26.34
C GLU A 264 -3.06 13.32 -27.13
N ILE A 265 -3.32 13.79 -28.36
CA ILE A 265 -2.33 14.31 -29.30
C ILE A 265 -1.99 15.74 -28.90
#